data_AF-A0A2V8M2D4-F1
#
_entry.id   AF-A0A2V8M2D4-F1
#
_cell.length_a   1.000
_cell.length_b   1.000
_cell.length_c   1.000
_cell.angle_alpha   90.00
_cell.angle_beta   90.00
_cell.angle_gamma   90.00
#
_symmetry.space_group_name_H-M   'P 1'
#
loop_
_entity.id
_entity.type
_entity.pdbx_description
1 polymer ?
#
loop_
_entity_poly.entity_id
_entity_poly.type
_entity_poly.pdbx_seq_one_letter_code
_entity_poly.pdbx_strand_id
1 'polypeptide(L)'
;MIDLSEKSLIAEDDVRAAPVGATLRIGERALVTPLAADLARERHIRLERLSVAAVYDRRKIAIGADHGGFEMKEALKGFLTQLGIQYQDFGTHSTDPVDYPDFAQTVALAVSRRKYDLGIMIDGAGIGSCMVANKVPGVRAAMCYDEASARNSREHNGANMLTLGGKVISNEKMRDIVRLWLATDLTEERHRRRVAKIDALL
;
A
#
# COMPACT_ATOMS: atom_id res chain seq x y z
N MET A 1 -11.38 7.67 -20.46
CA MET A 1 -11.06 6.50 -19.62
C MET A 1 -11.90 6.63 -18.36
N ILE A 2 -12.62 5.59 -17.96
CA ILE A 2 -13.52 5.59 -16.79
C ILE A 2 -13.05 4.47 -15.86
N ASP A 3 -12.97 4.78 -14.56
CA ASP A 3 -12.49 3.84 -13.54
C ASP A 3 -13.66 3.27 -12.73
N LEU A 4 -13.77 1.95 -12.75
CA LEU A 4 -14.76 1.15 -12.02
C LEU A 4 -14.06 0.07 -11.18
N SER A 5 -12.79 0.27 -10.84
CA SER A 5 -11.94 -0.71 -10.16
C SER A 5 -12.45 -1.13 -8.77
N GLU A 6 -13.21 -0.29 -8.09
CA GLU A 6 -13.83 -0.61 -6.80
C GLU A 6 -15.10 -1.47 -6.92
N LYS A 7 -15.68 -1.62 -8.12
CA LYS A 7 -16.87 -2.45 -8.33
C LYS A 7 -16.51 -3.93 -8.47
N SER A 8 -17.18 -4.76 -7.69
CA SER A 8 -17.10 -6.23 -7.79
C SER A 8 -17.94 -6.80 -8.94
N LEU A 9 -18.94 -6.06 -9.41
CA LEU A 9 -19.83 -6.41 -10.53
C LEU A 9 -19.93 -5.23 -11.50
N ILE A 10 -19.70 -5.52 -12.78
CA ILE A 10 -19.87 -4.59 -13.89
C ILE A 10 -21.13 -5.00 -14.65
N ALA A 11 -22.15 -4.17 -14.57
CA ALA A 11 -23.45 -4.37 -15.19
C ALA A 11 -23.57 -3.56 -16.48
N GLU A 12 -24.68 -3.77 -17.19
CA GLU A 12 -24.94 -3.10 -18.47
C GLU A 12 -24.95 -1.58 -18.35
N ASP A 13 -25.56 -1.04 -17.28
CA ASP A 13 -25.65 0.39 -17.04
C ASP A 13 -24.28 1.06 -16.92
N ASP A 14 -23.28 0.36 -16.36
CA ASP A 14 -21.91 0.84 -16.26
C ASP A 14 -21.27 1.03 -17.65
N VAL A 15 -21.56 0.09 -18.56
CA VAL A 15 -21.08 0.13 -19.94
C VAL A 15 -21.88 1.12 -20.78
N ARG A 16 -23.17 1.26 -20.51
CA ARG A 16 -24.07 2.21 -21.17
C ARG A 16 -23.68 3.65 -20.87
N ALA A 17 -23.32 3.94 -19.62
CA ALA A 17 -22.86 5.26 -19.20
C ALA A 17 -21.54 5.70 -19.87
N ALA A 18 -20.74 4.75 -20.38
CA ALA A 18 -19.48 5.06 -21.04
C ALA A 18 -19.65 5.53 -22.50
N PRO A 19 -18.79 6.44 -22.98
CA PRO A 19 -18.74 6.80 -24.40
C PRO A 19 -18.36 5.60 -25.30
N VAL A 20 -18.84 5.62 -26.54
CA VAL A 20 -18.42 4.64 -27.58
C VAL A 20 -16.91 4.73 -27.78
N GLY A 21 -16.23 3.58 -27.87
CA GLY A 21 -14.77 3.51 -28.02
C GLY A 21 -13.97 3.74 -26.73
N ALA A 22 -14.64 3.96 -25.58
CA ALA A 22 -13.96 4.23 -24.32
C ALA A 22 -13.20 2.99 -23.78
N THR A 23 -12.30 3.24 -22.83
CA THR A 23 -11.72 2.18 -21.98
C THR A 23 -12.30 2.30 -20.57
N LEU A 24 -12.87 1.19 -20.09
CA LEU A 24 -13.31 1.00 -18.71
C LEU A 24 -12.25 0.19 -17.96
N ARG A 25 -11.72 0.75 -16.87
CA ARG A 25 -10.86 0.02 -15.95
C ARG A 25 -11.72 -0.71 -14.92
N ILE A 26 -11.53 -2.01 -14.79
CA ILE A 26 -12.31 -2.86 -13.89
C ILE A 26 -11.36 -3.65 -12.98
N GLY A 27 -11.82 -4.00 -11.78
CA GLY A 27 -11.02 -4.78 -10.84
C GLY A 27 -10.65 -6.15 -11.43
N GLU A 28 -9.49 -6.70 -11.03
CA GLU A 28 -8.96 -7.97 -11.55
C GLU A 28 -10.02 -9.09 -11.52
N ARG A 29 -10.77 -9.17 -10.41
CA ARG A 29 -11.81 -10.17 -10.14
C ARG A 29 -13.23 -9.67 -10.37
N ALA A 30 -13.40 -8.48 -10.97
CA ALA A 30 -14.73 -7.95 -11.23
C ALA A 30 -15.50 -8.90 -12.16
N LEU A 31 -16.69 -9.31 -11.73
CA LEU A 31 -17.62 -10.08 -12.55
C LEU A 31 -18.20 -9.14 -13.60
N VAL A 32 -18.23 -9.56 -14.85
CA VAL A 32 -18.86 -8.81 -15.94
C VAL A 32 -20.05 -9.61 -16.39
N THR A 33 -21.24 -9.02 -16.38
CA THR A 33 -22.44 -9.72 -16.84
C THR A 33 -22.34 -10.01 -18.34
N PRO A 34 -22.97 -11.09 -18.86
CA PRO A 34 -22.95 -11.39 -20.30
C PRO A 34 -23.41 -10.20 -21.14
N LEU A 35 -24.49 -9.53 -20.71
CA LEU A 35 -25.05 -8.37 -21.40
C LEU A 35 -24.11 -7.16 -21.39
N ALA A 36 -23.39 -6.92 -20.29
CA ALA A 36 -22.36 -5.88 -20.25
C ALA A 36 -21.20 -6.18 -21.20
N ALA A 37 -20.80 -7.45 -21.32
CA ALA A 37 -19.74 -7.86 -22.25
C ALA A 37 -20.17 -7.73 -23.72
N ASP A 38 -21.42 -8.07 -24.03
CA ASP A 38 -22.00 -7.90 -25.37
C ASP A 38 -22.07 -6.42 -25.75
N LEU A 39 -22.62 -5.59 -24.87
CA LEU A 39 -22.72 -4.15 -25.08
C LEU A 39 -21.33 -3.48 -25.23
N ALA A 40 -20.34 -3.95 -24.47
CA ALA A 40 -18.98 -3.44 -24.59
C ALA A 40 -18.39 -3.75 -25.97
N ARG A 41 -18.64 -4.94 -26.53
CA ARG A 41 -18.21 -5.29 -27.89
C ARG A 41 -18.89 -4.43 -28.94
N GLU A 42 -20.21 -4.29 -28.87
CA GLU A 42 -21.00 -3.48 -29.82
C GLU A 42 -20.58 -2.02 -29.84
N ARG A 43 -20.26 -1.45 -28.68
CA ARG A 43 -19.87 -0.04 -28.53
C ARG A 43 -18.36 0.18 -28.61
N HIS A 44 -17.59 -0.84 -29.01
CA HIS A 44 -16.12 -0.81 -29.07
C HIS A 44 -15.46 -0.34 -27.75
N ILE A 45 -16.09 -0.63 -26.62
CA ILE A 45 -15.58 -0.29 -25.30
C ILE A 45 -14.61 -1.38 -24.85
N ARG A 46 -13.38 -0.98 -24.52
CA ARG A 46 -12.35 -1.89 -24.01
C ARG A 46 -12.51 -2.05 -22.50
N LEU A 47 -12.72 -3.29 -22.05
CA LEU A 47 -12.65 -3.65 -20.63
C LEU A 47 -11.20 -3.98 -20.27
N GLU A 48 -10.52 -3.04 -19.63
CA GLU A 48 -9.16 -3.21 -19.13
C GLU A 48 -9.23 -3.74 -17.70
N ARG A 49 -8.95 -5.04 -17.53
CA ARG A 49 -8.77 -5.62 -16.20
C ARG A 49 -7.47 -5.09 -15.63
N LEU A 50 -7.57 -4.37 -14.51
CA LEU A 50 -6.40 -4.04 -13.73
C LEU A 50 -5.84 -5.34 -13.18
N SER A 51 -4.71 -5.80 -13.74
CA SER A 51 -3.90 -6.76 -13.01
C SER A 51 -3.42 -6.05 -11.76
N VAL A 52 -3.42 -6.78 -10.65
CA VAL A 52 -2.84 -6.33 -9.40
C VAL A 52 -1.42 -5.77 -9.66
N ALA A 53 -0.65 -6.42 -10.55
CA ALA A 53 0.68 -5.97 -10.97
C ALA A 53 0.74 -4.63 -11.74
N ALA A 54 -0.33 -4.18 -12.40
CA ALA A 54 -0.35 -2.90 -13.13
C ALA A 54 -0.76 -1.70 -12.24
N VAL A 55 -1.40 -1.97 -11.09
CA VAL A 55 -1.82 -0.93 -10.12
C VAL A 55 -0.68 -0.55 -9.18
N TYR A 56 0.20 -1.50 -8.86
CA TYR A 56 1.41 -1.18 -8.12
C TYR A 56 2.46 -0.68 -9.11
N ASP A 57 2.57 0.64 -9.17
CA ASP A 57 3.70 1.41 -9.69
C ASP A 57 5.04 0.69 -9.42
N ARG A 58 6.09 1.01 -10.20
CA ARG A 58 7.49 0.52 -10.10
C ARG A 58 8.19 0.84 -8.76
N ARG A 59 7.41 1.05 -7.70
CA ARG A 59 7.81 1.36 -6.35
C ARG A 59 8.67 0.25 -5.78
N LYS A 60 9.80 0.67 -5.22
CA LYS A 60 10.69 -0.17 -4.44
C LYS A 60 10.35 0.02 -2.97
N ILE A 61 10.03 -1.07 -2.28
CA ILE A 61 9.69 -1.04 -0.86
C ILE A 61 10.89 -1.52 -0.03
N ALA A 62 11.30 -0.72 0.96
CA ALA A 62 12.21 -1.20 2.00
C ALA A 62 11.39 -1.90 3.10
N ILE A 63 11.73 -3.12 3.47
CA ILE A 63 11.06 -3.83 4.56
C ILE A 63 12.04 -4.20 5.68
N GLY A 64 11.55 -4.22 6.91
CA GLY A 64 12.33 -4.66 8.06
C GLY A 64 11.44 -5.14 9.19
N ALA A 65 12.06 -5.83 10.15
CA ALA A 65 11.41 -6.25 11.38
C ALA A 65 12.41 -6.47 12.52
N ASP A 66 11.93 -6.42 13.75
CA ASP A 66 12.61 -7.09 14.87
C ASP A 66 12.16 -8.56 14.98
N HIS A 67 12.66 -9.25 16.00
CA HIS A 67 12.29 -10.64 16.28
C HIS A 67 10.78 -10.83 16.53
N GLY A 68 10.08 -9.83 17.07
CA GLY A 68 8.64 -9.84 17.29
C GLY A 68 7.81 -9.69 16.01
N GLY A 69 8.39 -9.13 14.94
CA GLY A 69 7.76 -8.95 13.63
C GLY A 69 8.24 -9.91 12.54
N PHE A 70 9.27 -10.73 12.81
CA PHE A 70 9.95 -11.56 11.80
C PHE A 70 9.00 -12.46 10.98
N GLU A 71 8.16 -13.26 11.64
CA GLU A 71 7.21 -14.16 10.99
C GLU A 71 6.23 -13.42 10.06
N MET A 72 5.71 -12.27 10.51
CA MET A 72 4.79 -11.47 9.70
C MET A 72 5.52 -10.81 8.53
N LYS A 73 6.80 -10.45 8.68
CA LYS A 73 7.61 -9.92 7.58
C LYS A 73 7.85 -10.98 6.50
N GLU A 74 8.09 -12.24 6.88
CA GLU A 74 8.19 -13.34 5.91
C GLU A 74 6.86 -13.56 5.17
N ALA A 75 5.73 -13.46 5.87
CA ALA A 75 4.41 -13.48 5.23
C ALA A 75 4.18 -12.28 4.29
N LEU A 76 4.64 -11.08 4.68
CA LEU A 76 4.60 -9.87 3.85
C LEU A 76 5.42 -10.03 2.57
N LYS A 77 6.63 -10.62 2.65
CA LYS A 77 7.48 -10.91 1.48
C LYS A 77 6.74 -11.74 0.44
N GLY A 78 6.09 -12.82 0.88
CA GLY A 78 5.26 -13.65 0.01
C GLY A 78 4.12 -12.87 -0.63
N PHE A 79 3.47 -11.99 0.15
CA PHE A 79 2.40 -11.14 -0.37
C PHE A 79 2.88 -10.11 -1.39
N LEU A 80 3.96 -9.38 -1.11
CA LEU A 80 4.54 -8.41 -2.05
C LEU A 80 4.99 -9.08 -3.35
N THR A 81 5.58 -10.28 -3.27
CA THR A 81 5.91 -11.09 -4.46
C THR A 81 4.68 -11.43 -5.28
N GLN A 82 3.57 -11.83 -4.64
CA GLN A 82 2.29 -12.10 -5.33
C GLN A 82 1.71 -10.85 -6.01
N LEU A 83 1.92 -9.67 -5.43
CA LEU A 83 1.50 -8.40 -6.02
C LEU A 83 2.46 -7.92 -7.15
N GLY A 84 3.59 -8.59 -7.36
CA GLY A 84 4.62 -8.17 -8.32
C GLY A 84 5.44 -6.95 -7.90
N ILE A 85 5.47 -6.64 -6.60
CA ILE A 85 6.13 -5.45 -6.05
C ILE A 85 7.58 -5.77 -5.69
N GLN A 86 8.50 -4.91 -6.11
CA GLN A 86 9.91 -5.03 -5.74
C GLN A 86 10.14 -4.58 -4.30
N TYR A 87 10.88 -5.37 -3.54
CA TYR A 87 11.26 -5.01 -2.17
C TYR A 87 12.70 -5.38 -1.85
N GLN A 88 13.27 -4.73 -0.83
CA GLN A 88 14.52 -5.11 -0.18
C GLN A 88 14.26 -5.39 1.29
N ASP A 89 14.67 -6.57 1.73
CA ASP A 89 14.65 -6.98 3.14
C ASP A 89 15.92 -6.51 3.84
N PHE A 90 15.78 -5.70 4.89
CA PHE A 90 16.88 -5.18 5.73
C PHE A 90 17.04 -5.96 7.05
N GLY A 91 16.39 -7.11 7.18
CA GLY A 91 16.44 -7.95 8.37
C GLY A 91 15.33 -7.60 9.38
N THR A 92 15.32 -8.20 10.57
CA THR A 92 16.16 -9.34 11.00
C THR A 92 15.91 -10.61 10.18
N HIS A 93 16.77 -11.61 10.26
CA HIS A 93 16.67 -12.84 9.46
C HIS A 93 16.37 -14.10 10.28
N SER A 94 16.02 -13.94 11.55
CA SER A 94 15.61 -15.02 12.43
C SER A 94 14.66 -14.51 13.52
N THR A 95 14.18 -15.44 14.35
CA THR A 95 13.42 -15.15 15.57
C THR A 95 14.31 -14.84 16.78
N ASP A 96 15.64 -14.78 16.58
CA ASP A 96 16.57 -14.49 17.66
C ASP A 96 16.38 -13.05 18.15
N PRO A 97 16.43 -12.80 19.47
CA PRO A 97 16.25 -11.46 20.03
C PRO A 97 17.20 -10.44 19.41
N VAL A 98 16.62 -9.34 18.95
CA VAL A 98 17.31 -8.16 18.40
C VAL A 98 16.53 -6.90 18.74
N ASP A 99 17.18 -5.75 18.61
CA ASP A 99 16.61 -4.45 18.96
C ASP A 99 15.97 -3.77 17.74
N TYR A 100 14.67 -3.47 17.84
CA TYR A 100 13.92 -2.82 16.76
C TYR A 100 14.48 -1.48 16.25
N PRO A 101 15.16 -0.62 17.07
CA PRO A 101 15.64 0.66 16.58
C PRO A 101 16.62 0.55 15.41
N ASP A 102 17.49 -0.47 15.40
CA ASP A 102 18.52 -0.63 14.36
C ASP A 102 17.90 -0.87 12.98
N PHE A 103 16.89 -1.75 12.94
CA PHE A 103 16.17 -2.08 11.71
C PHE A 103 15.23 -0.95 11.30
N ALA A 104 14.49 -0.37 12.24
CA ALA A 104 13.58 0.75 11.97
C ALA A 104 14.32 1.96 11.40
N GLN A 105 15.49 2.30 11.97
CA GLN A 105 16.34 3.38 11.46
C GLN A 105 16.87 3.06 10.06
N THR A 106 17.33 1.82 9.83
CA THR A 106 17.86 1.41 8.53
C THR A 106 16.82 1.54 7.42
N VAL A 107 15.60 1.04 7.64
CA VAL A 107 14.49 1.17 6.69
C VAL A 107 14.10 2.64 6.51
N ALA A 108 13.97 3.40 7.59
CA ALA A 108 13.64 4.82 7.55
C ALA A 108 14.66 5.65 6.74
N LEU A 109 15.96 5.40 6.93
CA LEU A 109 17.03 6.05 6.16
C LEU A 109 16.97 5.69 4.67
N ALA A 110 16.58 4.46 4.34
CA ALA A 110 16.44 4.01 2.96
C ALA A 110 15.32 4.78 2.23
N VAL A 111 14.20 5.03 2.93
CA VAL A 111 13.07 5.85 2.45
C VAL A 111 13.43 7.33 2.40
N SER A 112 13.99 7.89 3.47
CA SER A 112 14.42 9.30 3.58
C SER A 112 15.35 9.70 2.44
N ARG A 113 16.32 8.82 2.10
CA ARG A 113 17.29 9.05 1.02
C ARG A 113 16.73 8.80 -0.37
N ARG A 114 15.42 8.51 -0.50
CA ARG A 114 14.75 8.18 -1.77
C ARG A 114 15.40 7.03 -2.55
N LYS A 115 16.08 6.11 -1.84
CA LYS A 115 16.55 4.85 -2.43
C LYS A 115 15.40 3.88 -2.65
N TYR A 116 14.35 4.02 -1.82
CA TYR A 116 13.10 3.30 -1.85
C TYR A 116 11.97 4.31 -1.73
N ASP A 117 10.86 4.04 -2.39
CA ASP A 117 9.71 4.95 -2.47
C ASP A 117 8.89 4.92 -1.18
N LEU A 118 8.80 3.74 -0.57
CA LEU A 118 8.03 3.46 0.64
C LEU A 118 8.80 2.47 1.53
N GLY A 119 8.44 2.41 2.81
CA GLY A 119 8.93 1.38 3.71
C GLY A 119 7.87 0.77 4.60
N ILE A 120 8.09 -0.47 5.01
CA ILE A 120 7.22 -1.22 5.93
C ILE A 120 8.09 -1.84 7.04
N MET A 121 7.85 -1.47 8.29
CA MET A 121 8.59 -1.96 9.45
C MET A 121 7.65 -2.71 10.41
N ILE A 122 8.05 -3.88 10.87
CA ILE A 122 7.22 -4.72 11.75
C ILE A 122 7.95 -4.99 13.06
N ASP A 123 7.39 -4.58 14.19
CA ASP A 123 7.85 -5.06 15.50
C ASP A 123 6.71 -5.75 16.24
N GLY A 124 6.91 -6.17 17.48
CA GLY A 124 5.86 -6.82 18.27
C GLY A 124 4.53 -6.05 18.29
N ALA A 125 4.57 -4.72 18.48
CA ALA A 125 3.39 -3.85 18.51
C ALA A 125 3.32 -2.85 17.34
N GLY A 126 4.40 -2.62 16.61
CA GLY A 126 4.57 -1.56 15.61
C GLY A 126 4.82 -0.16 16.18
N ILE A 127 4.71 0.01 17.51
CA ILE A 127 4.80 1.32 18.18
C ILE A 127 6.24 1.82 18.23
N GLY A 128 7.17 1.01 18.72
CA GLY A 128 8.57 1.40 18.94
C GLY A 128 9.24 1.78 17.62
N SER A 129 9.06 0.95 16.60
CA SER A 129 9.55 1.22 15.25
C SER A 129 8.97 2.49 14.64
N CYS A 130 7.69 2.79 14.90
CA CYS A 130 7.06 4.03 14.44
C CYS A 130 7.70 5.26 15.06
N MET A 131 7.97 5.20 16.37
CA MET A 131 8.65 6.28 17.09
C MET A 131 10.06 6.52 16.55
N VAL A 132 10.83 5.45 16.29
CA VAL A 132 12.19 5.53 15.73
C VAL A 132 12.17 6.08 14.30
N ALA A 133 11.31 5.55 13.44
CA ALA A 133 11.24 5.98 12.05
C ALA A 133 10.91 7.47 11.91
N ASN A 134 10.01 8.00 12.74
CA ASN A 134 9.66 9.43 12.76
C ASN A 134 10.78 10.34 13.32
N LYS A 135 11.90 9.80 13.81
CA LYS A 135 13.11 10.60 14.11
C LYS A 135 13.97 10.88 12.89
N VAL A 136 13.71 10.22 11.75
CA VAL A 136 14.48 10.40 10.53
C VAL A 136 13.86 11.51 9.67
N PRO A 137 14.60 12.57 9.31
CA PRO A 137 14.07 13.64 8.47
C PRO A 137 13.50 13.13 7.14
N GLY A 138 12.34 13.67 6.74
CA GLY A 138 11.63 13.26 5.53
C GLY A 138 10.85 11.94 5.64
N VAL A 139 10.85 11.29 6.81
CA VAL A 139 10.01 10.13 7.08
C VAL A 139 8.75 10.56 7.84
N ARG A 140 7.62 10.05 7.36
CA ARG A 140 6.32 10.12 8.03
C ARG A 140 5.82 8.70 8.18
N ALA A 141 6.13 8.12 9.34
CA ALA A 141 5.74 6.76 9.68
C ALA A 141 4.39 6.74 10.39
N ALA A 142 3.52 5.83 9.98
CA ALA A 142 2.23 5.61 10.60
C ALA A 142 2.08 4.16 11.04
N MET A 143 1.68 3.97 12.29
CA MET A 143 1.30 2.65 12.80
C MET A 143 -0.17 2.41 12.49
N CYS A 144 -0.48 1.28 11.85
CA CYS A 144 -1.84 0.95 11.47
C CYS A 144 -2.20 -0.46 11.91
N TYR A 145 -3.37 -0.61 12.53
CA TYR A 145 -3.96 -1.90 12.88
C TYR A 145 -5.22 -2.23 12.07
N ASP A 146 -5.67 -1.29 11.23
CA ASP A 146 -6.84 -1.42 10.38
C ASP A 146 -6.74 -0.59 9.10
N GLU A 147 -7.67 -0.83 8.18
CA GLU A 147 -7.78 -0.17 6.89
C GLU A 147 -8.09 1.32 7.05
N ALA A 148 -8.84 1.70 8.08
CA ALA A 148 -9.20 3.09 8.34
C ALA A 148 -7.96 3.93 8.68
N SER A 149 -7.12 3.45 9.60
CA SER A 149 -5.84 4.07 9.95
C SER A 149 -4.86 4.04 8.78
N ALA A 150 -4.81 2.93 8.03
CA ALA A 150 -3.97 2.81 6.83
C ALA A 150 -4.33 3.86 5.77
N ARG A 151 -5.62 3.97 5.40
CA ARG A 151 -6.13 4.95 4.46
C ARG A 151 -5.83 6.37 4.93
N ASN A 152 -6.19 6.70 6.16
CA ASN A 152 -5.98 8.03 6.73
C ASN A 152 -4.49 8.42 6.70
N SER A 153 -3.60 7.50 7.04
CA SER A 153 -2.15 7.77 7.03
C SER A 153 -1.63 8.20 5.67
N ARG A 154 -2.10 7.58 4.58
CA ARG A 154 -1.70 7.89 3.22
C ARG A 154 -2.42 9.13 2.70
N GLU A 155 -3.74 9.10 2.75
CA GLU A 155 -4.61 10.12 2.15
C GLU A 155 -4.45 11.48 2.82
N HIS A 156 -4.32 11.53 4.15
CA HIS A 156 -4.28 12.80 4.88
C HIS A 156 -2.86 13.25 5.23
N ASN A 157 -1.92 12.31 5.40
CA ASN A 157 -0.61 12.58 5.97
C ASN A 157 0.55 12.23 5.02
N GLY A 158 0.26 11.64 3.85
CA GLY A 158 1.29 11.23 2.90
C GLY A 158 2.35 10.33 3.52
N ALA A 159 1.93 9.43 4.42
CA ALA A 159 2.84 8.53 5.11
C ALA A 159 3.65 7.72 4.09
N ASN A 160 4.98 7.78 4.20
CA ASN A 160 5.90 7.02 3.34
C ASN A 160 6.52 5.83 4.06
N MET A 161 6.19 5.64 5.34
CA MET A 161 6.53 4.47 6.13
C MET A 161 5.27 3.93 6.83
N LEU A 162 5.05 2.63 6.74
CA LEU A 162 4.02 1.90 7.47
C LEU A 162 4.68 1.10 8.58
N THR A 163 4.11 1.11 9.78
CA THR A 163 4.51 0.18 10.83
C THR A 163 3.34 -0.71 11.27
N LEU A 164 3.65 -1.97 11.57
CA LEU A 164 2.67 -3.00 11.91
C LEU A 164 3.10 -3.73 13.18
N GLY A 165 2.11 -4.20 13.94
CA GLY A 165 2.33 -5.03 15.13
C GLY A 165 2.21 -6.51 14.82
N GLY A 166 3.35 -7.19 14.71
CA GLY A 166 3.46 -8.62 14.43
C GLY A 166 2.69 -9.52 15.41
N LYS A 167 2.52 -9.07 16.66
CA LYS A 167 1.78 -9.77 17.71
C LYS A 167 0.37 -9.20 17.95
N VAL A 168 -0.05 -8.21 17.17
CA VAL A 168 -1.32 -7.48 17.37
C VAL A 168 -2.34 -7.81 16.29
N ILE A 169 -1.90 -7.96 15.04
CA ILE A 169 -2.79 -8.22 13.90
C ILE A 169 -2.50 -9.57 13.24
N SER A 170 -3.49 -10.11 12.53
CA SER A 170 -3.31 -11.34 11.75
C SER A 170 -2.61 -11.08 10.41
N ASN A 171 -2.08 -12.12 9.79
CA ASN A 171 -1.52 -12.04 8.43
C ASN A 171 -2.56 -11.66 7.37
N GLU A 172 -3.83 -12.05 7.56
CA GLU A 172 -4.93 -11.61 6.69
C GLU A 172 -5.13 -10.10 6.81
N LYS A 173 -5.24 -9.61 8.05
CA LYS A 173 -5.39 -8.18 8.32
C LYS A 173 -4.22 -7.35 7.80
N MET A 174 -3.00 -7.86 7.95
CA MET A 174 -1.79 -7.25 7.38
C MET A 174 -1.91 -7.09 5.86
N ARG A 175 -2.40 -8.11 5.14
CA ARG A 175 -2.57 -8.04 3.68
C ARG A 175 -3.57 -6.98 3.27
N ASP A 176 -4.69 -6.87 3.97
CA ASP A 176 -5.72 -5.86 3.68
C ASP A 176 -5.21 -4.44 3.93
N ILE A 177 -4.52 -4.23 5.06
CA ILE A 177 -3.86 -2.97 5.41
C ILE A 177 -2.83 -2.58 4.34
N VAL A 178 -1.89 -3.48 4.03
CA VAL A 178 -0.79 -3.20 3.08
C VAL A 178 -1.34 -2.93 1.69
N ARG A 179 -2.32 -3.72 1.23
CA ARG A 179 -2.98 -3.51 -0.06
C ARG A 179 -3.58 -2.10 -0.16
N LEU A 180 -4.39 -1.73 0.83
CA LEU A 180 -5.04 -0.42 0.84
C LEU A 180 -4.04 0.71 0.97
N TRP A 181 -3.06 0.58 1.86
CA TRP A 181 -2.02 1.58 2.08
C TRP A 181 -1.22 1.85 0.80
N LEU A 182 -0.86 0.80 0.06
CA LEU A 182 -0.15 0.93 -1.21
C LEU A 182 -1.03 1.52 -2.32
N ALA A 183 -2.34 1.30 -2.30
CA ALA A 183 -3.28 1.83 -3.29
C ALA A 183 -3.76 3.27 -3.00
N THR A 184 -3.45 3.82 -1.82
CA THR A 184 -3.96 5.14 -1.40
C THR A 184 -2.92 6.23 -1.61
N ASP A 185 -3.32 7.33 -2.24
CA ASP A 185 -2.47 8.49 -2.53
C ASP A 185 -2.94 9.77 -1.82
N LEU A 186 -1.98 10.68 -1.57
CA LEU A 186 -2.24 12.02 -1.06
C LEU A 186 -2.63 12.94 -2.24
N THR A 187 -3.93 13.16 -2.44
CA THR A 187 -4.43 13.93 -3.59
C THR A 187 -4.91 15.33 -3.21
N GLU A 188 -5.55 15.50 -2.05
CA GLU A 188 -6.17 16.78 -1.70
C GLU A 188 -5.18 17.85 -1.21
N GLU A 189 -5.36 19.08 -1.70
CA GLU A 189 -4.47 20.21 -1.40
C GLU A 189 -4.47 20.60 0.09
N ARG A 190 -5.63 20.51 0.77
CA ARG A 190 -5.71 20.82 2.20
C ARG A 190 -4.81 19.91 3.05
N HIS A 191 -4.60 18.68 2.61
CA HIS A 191 -3.75 17.69 3.26
C HIS A 191 -2.29 17.94 2.93
N ARG A 192 -1.95 18.18 1.64
CA ARG A 192 -0.60 18.57 1.22
C ARG A 192 -0.07 19.78 1.98
N ARG A 193 -0.89 20.81 2.18
CA ARG A 193 -0.54 21.99 2.99
C ARG A 193 -0.21 21.63 4.44
N ARG A 194 -0.89 20.65 5.04
CA ARG A 194 -0.61 20.19 6.41
C ARG A 194 0.68 19.36 6.47
N VAL A 195 0.89 18.50 5.48
CA VAL A 195 2.15 17.74 5.33
C VAL A 195 3.34 18.68 5.20
N ALA A 196 3.24 19.75 4.41
CA ALA A 196 4.30 20.75 4.30
C ALA A 196 4.66 21.41 5.64
N LYS A 197 3.69 21.56 6.56
CA LYS A 197 3.97 22.05 7.92
C LYS A 197 4.70 21.02 8.77
N ILE A 198 4.40 19.72 8.62
CA ILE A 198 5.12 18.63 9.28
C ILE A 198 6.56 18.60 8.78
N ASP A 199 6.75 18.63 7.46
CA ASP A 199 8.05 18.56 6.82
C ASP A 199 8.95 19.78 7.17
N ALA A 200 8.38 20.89 7.62
CA ALA A 200 9.11 22.08 8.06
C ALA A 200 9.58 22.04 9.53
N LEU A 201 9.23 20.99 10.31
CA LEU A 201 9.66 20.87 11.71
C LEU A 201 11.08 20.31 11.88
N LEU A 202 11.71 19.81 10.81
CA LEU A 202 13.01 19.12 10.83
C LEU A 202 13.98 19.70 9.78
#